data_AF-A0A0Q9XED0-F1
#
_entry.id   AF-A0A0Q9XED0-F1
#
_cell.length_a   1.000
_cell.length_b   1.000
_cell.length_c   1.000
_cell.angle_alpha   90.00
_cell.angle_beta   90.00
_cell.angle_gamma   90.00
#
_symmetry.space_group_name_H-M   'P 1'
#
loop_
_entity.id
_entity.type
_entity.pdbx_description
1 polymer ?
#
loop_
_entity_poly.entity_id
_entity_poly.type
_entity_poly.pdbx_seq_one_letter_code
_entity_poly.pdbx_strand_id
1 'polypeptide(L)'
;MSCNWIILIFLHGILAVQSKKLIARAHFNSEDENQIKQKMTALTDTQSGHYENNFEYLSSLTELIVNRLSHKSISEKLSDIEKFQAYNNRRLDLEGQIENRVNRVNFEIESLPHGHTCKEFYMQQKSALESAYTRNNLVKQHILNENSNNCPSKNDFNGYNGHNNYNNEQNNNNNPRNDIIENIDSHINSALGHYQNNREYSERLNALYMAKQSHWRSSQLIHAVNKFHHFNTRRLDLEKQIESRERQIDFEMESLPHGHSCRKFYLHQKMTLERAYVMNNISKQNIVGKTRKNCPFKYDSNEHLSGSNGGNGQWPRWHVRPDRYNSFE
;
A
#
# COMPACT_ATOMS: atom_id res chain seq x y z
N MET A 1 60.22 23.00 -56.71
CA MET A 1 58.79 23.22 -56.41
C MET A 1 57.98 21.92 -56.16
N SER A 2 58.59 20.78 -55.81
CA SER A 2 57.88 19.48 -55.73
C SER A 2 57.48 18.99 -54.31
N CYS A 3 58.02 19.56 -53.22
CA CYS A 3 57.73 19.06 -51.86
C CYS A 3 56.29 19.31 -51.37
N ASN A 4 55.59 20.34 -51.87
CA ASN A 4 54.23 20.67 -51.40
C ASN A 4 53.17 19.63 -51.79
N TRP A 5 53.37 18.91 -52.89
CA TRP A 5 52.39 17.94 -53.37
C TRP A 5 52.40 16.65 -52.56
N ILE A 6 53.58 16.24 -52.06
CA ILE A 6 53.74 15.07 -51.20
C ILE A 6 53.02 15.27 -49.86
N ILE A 7 53.17 16.46 -49.25
CA ILE A 7 52.50 16.80 -47.98
C ILE A 7 50.98 16.77 -48.12
N LEU A 8 50.44 17.29 -49.23
CA LEU A 8 49.00 17.28 -49.50
C LEU A 8 48.43 15.86 -49.65
N ILE A 9 49.17 14.95 -50.31
CA ILE A 9 48.77 13.54 -50.43
C ILE A 9 48.71 12.87 -49.06
N PHE A 10 49.70 13.09 -48.19
CA PHE A 10 49.69 12.55 -46.83
C PHE A 10 48.55 13.12 -45.99
N LEU A 11 48.27 14.42 -46.07
CA LEU A 11 47.19 15.07 -45.33
C LEU A 11 45.81 14.54 -45.75
N HIS A 12 45.58 14.37 -47.06
CA HIS A 12 44.35 13.76 -47.57
C HIS A 12 44.23 12.29 -47.18
N GLY A 13 45.32 11.53 -47.20
CA GLY A 13 45.34 10.14 -46.71
C GLY A 13 44.94 10.03 -45.23
N ILE A 14 45.52 10.88 -44.37
CA ILE A 14 45.22 10.90 -42.93
C ILE A 14 43.76 11.32 -42.69
N LEU A 15 43.28 12.37 -43.36
CA LEU A 15 41.89 12.83 -43.23
C LEU A 15 40.89 11.77 -43.70
N ALA A 16 41.17 11.06 -44.80
CA ALA A 16 40.31 9.99 -45.30
C ALA A 16 40.25 8.79 -44.33
N VAL A 17 41.39 8.40 -43.74
CA VAL A 17 41.44 7.32 -42.73
C VAL A 17 40.70 7.72 -41.45
N GLN A 18 40.88 8.94 -40.96
CA GLN A 18 40.17 9.45 -39.79
C GLN A 18 38.66 9.55 -40.03
N SER A 19 38.25 10.03 -41.21
CA SER A 19 36.83 10.09 -41.61
C SER A 19 36.18 8.71 -41.62
N LYS A 20 36.80 7.70 -42.26
CA LYS A 20 36.28 6.32 -42.26
C LYS A 20 36.17 5.75 -40.84
N LYS A 21 37.15 6.01 -39.98
CA LYS A 21 37.14 5.57 -38.58
C LYS A 21 36.02 6.22 -37.76
N LEU A 22 35.71 7.50 -38.02
CA LEU A 22 34.59 8.21 -37.39
C LEU A 22 33.24 7.68 -37.87
N ILE A 23 33.08 7.44 -39.18
CA ILE A 23 31.85 6.87 -39.75
C ILE A 23 31.58 5.47 -39.20
N ALA A 24 32.60 4.61 -39.14
CA ALA A 24 32.45 3.28 -38.54
C ALA A 24 32.04 3.35 -37.06
N ARG A 25 32.68 4.20 -36.25
CA ARG A 25 32.29 4.41 -34.84
C ARG A 25 30.87 4.94 -34.70
N ALA A 26 30.45 5.86 -35.56
CA ALA A 26 29.08 6.38 -35.55
C ALA A 26 28.05 5.29 -35.90
N HIS A 27 28.36 4.42 -36.86
CA HIS A 27 27.51 3.28 -37.21
C HIS A 27 27.38 2.27 -36.06
N PHE A 28 28.51 1.86 -35.45
CA PHE A 28 28.50 0.95 -34.29
C PHE A 28 27.70 1.54 -33.12
N ASN A 29 27.92 2.82 -32.79
CA ASN A 29 27.15 3.49 -31.73
C ASN A 29 25.65 3.54 -32.05
N SER A 30 25.27 3.72 -33.32
CA SER A 30 23.86 3.72 -33.74
C SER A 30 23.20 2.34 -33.60
N GLU A 31 23.95 1.26 -33.84
CA GLU A 31 23.44 -0.10 -33.70
C GLU A 31 23.25 -0.49 -32.23
N ASP A 32 24.24 -0.20 -31.38
CA ASP A 32 24.16 -0.41 -29.93
C ASP A 32 23.02 0.40 -29.31
N GLU A 33 22.84 1.65 -29.74
CA GLU A 33 21.73 2.48 -29.27
C GLU A 33 20.36 1.89 -29.67
N ASN A 34 20.25 1.35 -30.89
CA ASN A 34 19.03 0.69 -31.34
C ASN A 34 18.72 -0.58 -30.54
N GLN A 35 19.73 -1.41 -30.25
CA GLN A 35 19.56 -2.60 -29.42
C GLN A 35 19.11 -2.25 -27.99
N ILE A 36 19.71 -1.21 -27.39
CA ILE A 36 19.31 -0.72 -26.07
C ILE A 36 17.86 -0.23 -26.08
N LYS A 37 17.47 0.56 -27.08
CA LYS A 37 16.08 1.03 -27.23
C LYS A 37 15.10 -0.14 -27.38
N GLN A 38 15.46 -1.18 -28.12
CA GLN A 38 14.65 -2.40 -28.24
C GLN A 38 14.51 -3.11 -26.89
N LYS A 39 15.60 -3.26 -26.14
CA LYS A 39 15.57 -3.87 -24.80
C LYS A 39 14.68 -3.09 -23.84
N MET A 40 14.78 -1.75 -23.83
CA MET A 40 13.89 -0.90 -23.02
C MET A 40 12.43 -1.05 -23.45
N THR A 41 12.17 -1.17 -24.76
CA THR A 41 10.81 -1.36 -25.28
C THR A 41 10.22 -2.71 -24.87
N ALA A 42 11.00 -3.79 -24.95
CA ALA A 42 10.56 -5.09 -24.46
C ALA A 42 10.19 -5.05 -22.96
N LEU A 43 10.97 -4.32 -22.14
CA LEU A 43 10.68 -4.14 -20.71
C LEU A 43 9.43 -3.29 -20.44
N THR A 44 9.12 -2.32 -21.29
CA THR A 44 7.92 -1.49 -21.14
C THR A 44 6.65 -2.23 -21.57
N ASP A 45 6.78 -3.13 -22.54
CA ASP A 45 5.65 -3.84 -23.15
C ASP A 45 5.30 -5.12 -22.34
N THR A 46 6.26 -5.67 -21.59
CA THR A 46 6.05 -6.85 -20.74
C THR A 46 5.61 -6.47 -19.32
N GLN A 47 4.32 -6.18 -19.17
CA GLN A 47 3.73 -5.93 -17.86
C GLN A 47 3.27 -7.25 -17.22
N SER A 48 3.93 -7.68 -16.15
CA SER A 48 3.64 -8.93 -15.43
C SER A 48 3.31 -8.69 -13.96
N GLY A 49 2.61 -9.63 -13.31
CA GLY A 49 2.23 -9.53 -11.89
C GLY A 49 1.21 -8.44 -11.58
N HIS A 50 1.15 -8.01 -10.32
CA HIS A 50 0.18 -7.03 -9.81
C HIS A 50 0.69 -5.59 -9.92
N TYR A 51 0.77 -5.08 -11.15
CA TYR A 51 1.28 -3.74 -11.44
C TYR A 51 0.20 -2.64 -11.42
N GLU A 52 -1.07 -3.00 -11.61
CA GLU A 52 -2.18 -2.04 -11.58
C GLU A 52 -2.26 -1.33 -10.23
N ASN A 53 -2.42 -0.01 -10.25
CA ASN A 53 -2.47 0.86 -9.07
C ASN A 53 -1.22 0.84 -8.18
N ASN A 54 -0.08 0.33 -8.68
CA ASN A 54 1.21 0.42 -8.00
C ASN A 54 1.96 1.69 -8.45
N PHE A 55 1.90 2.75 -7.64
CA PHE A 55 2.54 4.03 -7.94
C PHE A 55 4.07 3.94 -8.08
N GLU A 56 4.72 3.07 -7.31
CA GLU A 56 6.18 2.85 -7.40
C GLU A 56 6.53 2.24 -8.77
N TYR A 57 5.77 1.23 -9.21
CA TYR A 57 5.97 0.60 -10.51
C TYR A 57 5.73 1.60 -11.65
N LEU A 58 4.63 2.35 -11.59
CA LEU A 58 4.31 3.38 -12.59
C LEU A 58 5.41 4.44 -12.69
N SER A 59 5.96 4.87 -11.54
CA SER A 59 7.08 5.80 -11.48
C SER A 59 8.34 5.24 -12.14
N SER A 60 8.75 4.02 -11.77
CA SER A 60 9.93 3.36 -12.35
C SER A 60 9.77 3.08 -13.85
N LEU A 61 8.58 2.68 -14.30
CA LEU A 61 8.27 2.48 -15.72
C LEU A 61 8.33 3.79 -16.50
N THR A 62 7.78 4.87 -15.94
CA THR A 62 7.82 6.21 -16.55
C THR A 62 9.26 6.72 -16.67
N GLU A 63 10.09 6.53 -15.63
CA GLU A 63 11.52 6.86 -15.66
C GLU A 63 12.22 6.12 -16.82
N LEU A 64 11.96 4.82 -16.98
CA LEU A 64 12.51 4.02 -18.07
C LEU A 64 12.08 4.53 -19.45
N ILE A 65 10.79 4.88 -19.63
CA ILE A 65 10.26 5.42 -20.90
C ILE A 65 10.91 6.76 -21.24
N VAL A 66 11.03 7.67 -20.27
CA VAL A 66 11.67 8.98 -20.45
C VAL A 66 13.14 8.80 -20.82
N ASN A 67 13.86 7.92 -20.12
CA ASN A 67 15.28 7.66 -20.38
C ASN A 67 15.51 7.04 -21.75
N ARG A 68 14.61 6.17 -22.23
CA ARG A 68 14.65 5.59 -23.59
C ARG A 68 14.66 6.67 -24.68
N LEU A 69 13.79 7.67 -24.51
CA LEU A 69 13.60 8.77 -25.47
C LEU A 69 14.66 9.88 -25.34
N SER A 70 15.39 9.92 -24.22
CA SER A 70 16.40 10.94 -23.95
C SER A 70 17.69 10.76 -24.78
N HIS A 71 18.49 11.83 -24.81
CA HIS A 71 19.86 11.85 -25.36
C HIS A 71 20.93 11.33 -24.38
N LYS A 72 20.54 10.58 -23.34
CA LYS A 72 21.50 9.92 -22.43
C LYS A 72 22.47 9.02 -23.20
N SER A 73 23.67 8.89 -22.66
CA SER A 73 24.66 7.96 -23.19
C SER A 73 24.18 6.51 -23.10
N ILE A 74 24.75 5.64 -23.93
CA ILE A 74 24.52 4.18 -23.92
C ILE A 74 24.74 3.61 -22.51
N SER A 75 25.82 4.02 -21.82
CA SER A 75 26.13 3.56 -20.47
C SER A 75 25.06 3.94 -19.45
N GLU A 76 24.52 5.15 -19.52
CA GLU A 76 23.45 5.58 -18.61
C GLU A 76 22.15 4.82 -18.88
N LYS A 77 21.81 4.61 -20.16
CA LYS A 77 20.61 3.82 -20.52
C LYS A 77 20.72 2.37 -20.06
N LEU A 78 21.91 1.76 -20.12
CA LEU A 78 22.16 0.43 -19.57
C LEU A 78 21.97 0.41 -18.05
N SER A 79 22.49 1.41 -17.34
CA SER A 79 22.28 1.55 -15.89
C SER A 79 20.79 1.71 -15.53
N ASP A 80 20.05 2.50 -16.30
CA ASP A 80 18.61 2.67 -16.11
C ASP A 80 17.83 1.35 -16.34
N ILE A 81 18.24 0.54 -17.32
CA ILE A 81 17.71 -0.81 -17.56
C ILE A 81 17.97 -1.70 -16.35
N GLU A 82 19.22 -1.77 -15.87
CA GLU A 82 19.60 -2.61 -14.73
C GLU A 82 18.81 -2.24 -13.46
N LYS A 83 18.68 -0.93 -13.19
CA LYS A 83 17.89 -0.40 -12.08
C LYS A 83 16.43 -0.83 -12.17
N PHE A 84 15.79 -0.69 -13.33
CA PHE A 84 14.40 -1.12 -13.52
C PHE A 84 14.23 -2.63 -13.39
N GLN A 85 15.14 -3.42 -13.97
CA GLN A 85 15.09 -4.88 -13.88
C GLN A 85 15.26 -5.34 -12.43
N ALA A 86 16.22 -4.79 -11.68
CA ALA A 86 16.42 -5.10 -10.27
C ALA A 86 15.17 -4.80 -9.44
N TYR A 87 14.57 -3.63 -9.65
CA TYR A 87 13.30 -3.24 -9.04
C TYR A 87 12.17 -4.23 -9.36
N ASN A 88 11.96 -4.50 -10.65
CA ASN A 88 10.83 -5.32 -11.11
C ASN A 88 10.98 -6.79 -10.68
N ASN A 89 12.21 -7.33 -10.71
CA ASN A 89 12.49 -8.68 -10.23
C ASN A 89 12.18 -8.80 -8.74
N ARG A 90 12.60 -7.81 -7.94
CA ARG A 90 12.29 -7.78 -6.51
C ARG A 90 10.78 -7.70 -6.26
N ARG A 91 10.06 -6.91 -7.05
CA ARG A 91 8.60 -6.81 -6.97
C ARG A 91 7.93 -8.18 -7.21
N LEU A 92 8.29 -8.84 -8.31
CA LEU A 92 7.74 -10.14 -8.70
C LEU A 92 8.08 -11.24 -7.68
N ASP A 93 9.30 -11.24 -7.14
CA ASP A 93 9.71 -12.15 -6.06
C ASP A 93 8.82 -11.97 -4.81
N LEU A 94 8.60 -10.73 -4.36
CA LEU A 94 7.71 -10.44 -3.23
C LEU A 94 6.26 -10.86 -3.52
N GLU A 95 5.76 -10.63 -4.73
CA GLU A 95 4.41 -11.06 -5.13
C GLU A 95 4.27 -12.58 -5.11
N GLY A 96 5.28 -13.33 -5.57
CA GLY A 96 5.31 -14.80 -5.47
C GLY A 96 5.36 -15.28 -4.02
N GLN A 97 6.10 -14.60 -3.14
CA GLN A 97 6.10 -14.91 -1.70
C GLN A 97 4.74 -14.65 -1.05
N ILE A 98 4.07 -13.55 -1.43
CA ILE A 98 2.71 -13.23 -0.97
C ILE A 98 1.74 -14.32 -1.40
N GLU A 99 1.78 -14.74 -2.66
CA GLU A 99 0.93 -15.80 -3.20
C GLU A 99 1.11 -17.12 -2.45
N ASN A 100 2.36 -17.55 -2.26
CA ASN A 100 2.67 -18.75 -1.50
C ASN A 100 2.12 -18.68 -0.07
N ARG A 101 2.25 -17.52 0.59
CA ARG A 101 1.73 -17.34 1.94
C ARG A 101 0.19 -17.34 1.96
N VAL A 102 -0.46 -16.65 1.04
CA VAL A 102 -1.94 -16.64 0.91
C VAL A 102 -2.47 -18.06 0.72
N ASN A 103 -1.84 -18.85 -0.16
CA ASN A 103 -2.22 -20.25 -0.40
C ASN A 103 -2.11 -21.10 0.88
N ARG A 104 -1.03 -20.94 1.65
CA ARG A 104 -0.89 -21.60 2.94
C ARG A 104 -1.96 -21.15 3.93
N VAL A 105 -2.24 -19.85 4.02
CA VAL A 105 -3.26 -19.30 4.90
C VAL A 105 -4.66 -19.82 4.53
N ASN A 106 -4.98 -19.96 3.24
CA ASN A 106 -6.24 -20.58 2.80
C ASN A 106 -6.39 -22.02 3.32
N PHE A 107 -5.34 -22.84 3.18
CA PHE A 107 -5.33 -24.20 3.72
C PHE A 107 -5.55 -24.25 5.24
N GLU A 108 -4.91 -23.35 5.99
CA GLU A 108 -5.10 -23.23 7.45
C GLU A 108 -6.55 -22.83 7.80
N ILE A 109 -7.18 -21.93 7.03
CA ILE A 109 -8.58 -21.52 7.25
C ILE A 109 -9.55 -22.68 7.00
N GLU A 110 -9.30 -23.47 5.96
CA GLU A 110 -10.15 -24.60 5.54
C GLU A 110 -10.02 -25.80 6.47
N SER A 111 -8.81 -26.07 6.98
CA SER A 111 -8.55 -27.20 7.89
C SER A 111 -9.08 -26.98 9.32
N LEU A 112 -9.39 -25.74 9.71
CA LEU A 112 -9.89 -25.42 11.05
C LEU A 112 -11.41 -25.58 11.18
N PRO A 113 -11.89 -26.14 12.32
CA PRO A 113 -13.32 -26.28 12.58
C PRO A 113 -14.01 -24.91 12.69
N HIS A 114 -15.32 -24.90 12.47
CA HIS A 114 -16.12 -23.68 12.59
C HIS A 114 -16.02 -23.08 14.01
N GLY A 115 -15.90 -21.76 14.11
CA GLY A 115 -15.75 -21.05 15.40
C GLY A 115 -14.36 -21.12 16.04
N HIS A 116 -13.36 -21.74 15.40
CA HIS A 116 -11.99 -21.75 15.94
C HIS A 116 -11.37 -20.36 15.94
N THR A 117 -10.76 -19.94 17.05
CA THR A 117 -10.20 -18.57 17.23
C THR A 117 -9.12 -18.23 16.20
N CYS A 118 -8.32 -19.21 15.76
CA CYS A 118 -7.32 -19.01 14.72
C CYS A 118 -7.90 -18.70 13.34
N LYS A 119 -9.17 -19.01 13.09
CA LYS A 119 -9.79 -18.75 11.79
C LYS A 119 -9.86 -17.24 11.52
N GLU A 120 -10.21 -16.45 12.54
CA GLU A 120 -10.20 -15.00 12.46
C GLU A 120 -8.78 -14.44 12.24
N PHE A 121 -7.80 -14.95 12.98
CA PHE A 121 -6.39 -14.58 12.83
C PHE A 121 -5.91 -14.79 11.38
N TYR A 122 -6.15 -15.97 10.82
CA TYR A 122 -5.74 -16.28 9.45
C TYR A 122 -6.51 -15.50 8.39
N MET A 123 -7.80 -15.20 8.62
CA MET A 123 -8.56 -14.31 7.73
C MET A 123 -7.98 -12.88 7.70
N GLN A 124 -7.54 -12.37 8.85
CA GLN A 124 -6.85 -11.07 8.91
C GLN A 124 -5.52 -11.11 8.16
N GLN A 125 -4.73 -12.18 8.33
CA GLN A 125 -3.48 -12.35 7.59
C GLN A 125 -3.71 -12.39 6.08
N LYS A 126 -4.68 -13.19 5.63
CA LYS A 126 -5.05 -13.28 4.21
C LYS A 126 -5.37 -11.91 3.64
N SER A 127 -6.24 -11.15 4.30
CA SER A 127 -6.61 -9.81 3.84
C SER A 127 -5.41 -8.87 3.77
N ALA A 128 -4.52 -8.90 4.76
CA ALA A 128 -3.34 -8.02 4.77
C ALA A 128 -2.42 -8.35 3.58
N LEU A 129 -2.17 -9.64 3.35
CA LEU A 129 -1.35 -10.14 2.25
C LEU A 129 -1.95 -9.80 0.87
N GLU A 130 -3.25 -10.04 0.68
CA GLU A 130 -3.93 -9.72 -0.58
C GLU A 130 -3.90 -8.22 -0.87
N SER A 131 -4.03 -7.37 0.16
CA SER A 131 -3.91 -5.91 0.01
C SER A 131 -2.48 -5.44 -0.33
N ALA A 132 -1.47 -6.30 -0.15
CA ALA A 132 -0.06 -5.95 -0.35
C ALA A 132 0.37 -6.03 -1.82
N TYR A 133 -0.34 -6.78 -2.67
CA TYR A 133 0.03 -7.01 -4.07
C TYR A 133 0.28 -5.72 -4.88
N THR A 134 -0.52 -4.68 -4.64
CA THR A 134 -0.40 -3.39 -5.35
C THR A 134 0.45 -2.36 -4.61
N ARG A 135 1.02 -2.70 -3.45
CA ARG A 135 1.88 -1.81 -2.65
C ARG A 135 3.32 -1.79 -3.17
N ASN A 136 4.08 -0.80 -2.71
CA ASN A 136 5.52 -0.71 -2.99
C ASN A 136 6.30 -1.87 -2.34
N ASN A 137 7.52 -2.12 -2.83
CA ASN A 137 8.33 -3.27 -2.42
C ASN A 137 8.65 -3.29 -0.92
N LEU A 138 8.90 -2.13 -0.32
CA LEU A 138 9.19 -2.01 1.11
C LEU A 138 7.98 -2.40 1.97
N VAL A 139 6.78 -1.91 1.60
CA VAL A 139 5.53 -2.25 2.28
C VAL A 139 5.15 -3.71 2.07
N LYS A 140 5.36 -4.26 0.87
CA LYS A 140 5.19 -5.71 0.59
C LYS A 140 6.02 -6.56 1.55
N GLN A 141 7.32 -6.28 1.65
CA GLN A 141 8.21 -7.01 2.55
C GLN A 141 7.78 -6.90 4.02
N HIS A 142 7.39 -5.70 4.46
CA HIS A 142 6.90 -5.49 5.82
C HIS A 142 5.64 -6.32 6.11
N ILE A 143 4.64 -6.27 5.23
CA ILE A 143 3.40 -7.04 5.39
C ILE A 143 3.69 -8.55 5.36
N LEU A 144 4.57 -9.02 4.48
CA LEU A 144 5.03 -10.40 4.47
C LEU A 144 5.61 -10.82 5.83
N ASN A 145 6.49 -9.99 6.40
CA ASN A 145 7.13 -10.26 7.69
C ASN A 145 6.10 -10.31 8.82
N GLU A 146 5.19 -9.33 8.89
CA GLU A 146 4.14 -9.27 9.93
C GLU A 146 3.19 -10.47 9.87
N ASN A 147 2.96 -11.02 8.66
CA ASN A 147 2.01 -12.09 8.42
C ASN A 147 2.68 -13.45 8.18
N SER A 148 3.96 -13.57 8.57
CA SER A 148 4.74 -14.81 8.47
C SER A 148 4.45 -15.82 9.60
N ASN A 149 3.99 -15.33 10.75
CA ASN A 149 3.75 -16.13 11.93
C ASN A 149 2.49 -17.01 11.80
N ASN A 150 2.52 -18.19 12.41
CA ASN A 150 1.32 -19.01 12.57
C ASN A 150 0.43 -18.45 13.68
N CYS A 151 -0.83 -18.89 13.73
CA CYS A 151 -1.71 -18.53 14.84
C CYS A 151 -1.06 -18.96 16.16
N PRO A 152 -0.96 -18.07 17.17
CA PRO A 152 -0.40 -18.44 18.45
C PRO A 152 -1.24 -19.56 19.08
N SER A 153 -0.60 -20.66 19.45
CA SER A 153 -1.27 -21.71 20.20
C SER A 153 -1.68 -21.14 21.57
N LYS A 154 -2.77 -21.61 22.18
CA LYS A 154 -3.27 -21.09 23.47
C LYS A 154 -2.23 -21.10 24.61
N ASN A 155 -1.10 -21.78 24.42
CA ASN A 155 -0.01 -21.88 25.39
C ASN A 155 1.11 -20.83 25.21
N ASP A 156 1.07 -20.01 24.15
CA ASP A 156 2.14 -19.04 23.83
C ASP A 156 1.84 -17.60 24.29
N PHE A 157 0.79 -17.39 25.10
CA PHE A 157 0.44 -16.08 25.68
C PHE A 157 1.38 -15.61 26.81
N ASN A 158 2.64 -16.02 26.79
CA ASN A 158 3.68 -15.41 27.62
C ASN A 158 4.34 -14.26 26.85
N GLY A 159 3.75 -13.08 27.05
CA GLY A 159 4.24 -11.74 26.76
C GLY A 159 5.59 -11.61 26.05
N TYR A 160 5.58 -11.59 24.72
CA TYR A 160 6.65 -10.97 23.96
C TYR A 160 6.21 -9.57 23.51
N ASN A 161 6.62 -8.57 24.29
CA ASN A 161 6.72 -7.19 23.84
C ASN A 161 7.76 -7.14 22.73
N GLY A 162 7.31 -7.20 21.48
CA GLY A 162 8.12 -6.96 20.29
C GLY A 162 8.54 -5.50 20.22
N HIS A 163 9.61 -5.14 20.94
CA HIS A 163 10.39 -3.96 20.61
C HIS A 163 11.02 -4.19 19.25
N ASN A 164 10.43 -3.58 18.20
CA ASN A 164 11.04 -3.51 16.88
C ASN A 164 12.36 -2.72 16.99
N ASN A 165 13.47 -3.46 17.03
CA ASN A 165 14.79 -2.91 16.90
C ASN A 165 15.03 -2.61 15.42
N TYR A 166 14.82 -1.35 15.04
CA TYR A 166 15.27 -0.82 13.76
C TYR A 166 16.80 -0.90 13.74
N ASN A 167 17.34 -1.96 13.11
CA ASN A 167 18.76 -2.03 12.80
C ASN A 167 19.05 -0.96 11.75
N ASN A 168 19.62 0.13 12.23
CA ASN A 168 20.10 1.25 11.45
C ASN A 168 21.43 0.81 10.80
N GLU A 169 21.39 0.36 9.54
CA GLU A 169 22.60 0.19 8.74
C GLU A 169 23.26 1.57 8.56
N GLN A 170 24.40 1.75 9.24
CA GLN A 170 25.20 2.95 9.17
C GLN A 170 25.85 3.09 7.79
N ASN A 171 25.15 3.78 6.88
CA ASN A 171 25.77 4.39 5.71
C ASN A 171 26.49 5.67 6.16
N ASN A 172 27.76 5.51 6.54
CA ASN A 172 28.65 6.61 6.90
C ASN A 172 29.03 7.41 5.64
N ASN A 173 28.20 8.39 5.25
CA ASN A 173 28.64 9.66 4.63
C ASN A 173 27.53 10.66 4.27
N ASN A 174 26.30 10.51 4.79
CA ASN A 174 25.22 11.45 4.47
C ASN A 174 24.86 12.34 5.67
N ASN A 175 24.65 13.62 5.38
CA ASN A 175 24.19 14.62 6.32
C ASN A 175 22.89 14.12 7.01
N PRO A 176 22.84 13.93 8.34
CA PRO A 176 21.67 13.37 9.05
C PRO A 176 20.36 14.10 8.78
N ARG A 177 20.44 15.36 8.34
CA ARG A 177 19.28 16.14 7.91
C ARG A 177 18.64 15.61 6.63
N ASN A 178 19.44 15.09 5.69
CA ASN A 178 18.94 14.55 4.42
C ASN A 178 18.13 13.28 4.65
N ASP A 179 18.57 12.39 5.53
CA ASP A 179 17.84 11.16 5.89
C ASP A 179 16.48 11.48 6.54
N ILE A 180 16.44 12.52 7.38
CA ILE A 180 15.17 13.00 7.98
C ILE A 180 14.24 13.58 6.91
N ILE A 181 14.80 14.31 5.94
CA ILE A 181 14.04 14.89 4.81
C ILE A 181 13.47 13.78 3.92
N GLU A 182 14.26 12.76 3.60
CA GLU A 182 13.82 11.61 2.80
C GLU A 182 12.71 10.83 3.52
N ASN A 183 12.82 10.65 4.84
CA ASN A 183 11.77 10.06 5.65
C ASN A 183 10.47 10.89 5.60
N ILE A 184 10.56 12.22 5.72
CA ILE A 184 9.41 13.11 5.53
C ILE A 184 8.78 12.92 4.14
N ASP A 185 9.59 12.86 3.09
CA ASP A 185 9.11 12.66 1.73
C ASP A 185 8.44 11.31 1.52
N SER A 186 8.96 10.25 2.14
CA SER A 186 8.30 8.95 2.13
C SER A 186 6.91 9.00 2.77
N HIS A 187 6.76 9.76 3.86
CA HIS A 187 5.48 9.95 4.54
C HIS A 187 4.50 10.82 3.75
N ILE A 188 4.99 11.86 3.06
CA ILE A 188 4.16 12.72 2.21
C ILE A 188 3.67 11.95 0.99
N ASN A 189 4.52 11.13 0.39
CA ASN A 189 4.20 10.38 -0.82
C ASN A 189 3.48 9.05 -0.54
N SER A 190 3.40 8.63 0.73
CA SER A 190 2.73 7.41 1.17
C SER A 190 1.20 7.57 1.10
N ALA A 191 0.61 7.18 -0.04
CA ALA A 191 -0.85 7.05 -0.24
C ALA A 191 -1.43 5.79 0.44
N LEU A 192 -1.20 5.61 1.74
CA LEU A 192 -1.71 4.44 2.48
C LEU A 192 -3.04 4.74 3.18
N GLY A 193 -4.01 3.82 3.07
CA GLY A 193 -5.31 3.89 3.73
C GLY A 193 -6.29 4.92 3.13
N HIS A 194 -7.38 5.20 3.84
CA HIS A 194 -8.43 6.14 3.42
C HIS A 194 -8.13 7.56 3.89
N TYR A 195 -7.13 8.20 3.28
CA TYR A 195 -6.70 9.55 3.67
C TYR A 195 -7.39 10.68 2.91
N GLN A 196 -8.04 10.38 1.78
CA GLN A 196 -8.77 11.38 0.99
C GLN A 196 -9.90 11.97 1.82
N ASN A 197 -10.03 13.30 1.84
CA ASN A 197 -11.00 14.06 2.62
C ASN A 197 -10.87 13.92 4.17
N ASN A 198 -9.79 13.31 4.67
CA ASN A 198 -9.54 13.25 6.11
C ASN A 198 -8.86 14.55 6.58
N ARG A 199 -9.65 15.46 7.16
CA ARG A 199 -9.16 16.77 7.62
C ARG A 199 -7.99 16.66 8.61
N GLU A 200 -8.06 15.74 9.57
CA GLU A 200 -6.98 15.58 10.57
C GLU A 200 -5.67 15.14 9.88
N TYR A 201 -5.75 14.19 8.95
CA TYR A 201 -4.58 13.76 8.19
C TYR A 201 -3.97 14.92 7.39
N SER A 202 -4.77 15.69 6.67
CA SER A 202 -4.31 16.86 5.90
C SER A 202 -3.64 17.91 6.79
N GLU A 203 -4.22 18.21 7.96
CA GLU A 203 -3.63 19.15 8.92
C GLU A 203 -2.28 18.65 9.45
N ARG A 204 -2.18 17.37 9.80
CA ARG A 204 -0.92 16.75 10.30
C ARG A 204 0.15 16.69 9.21
N LEU A 205 -0.25 16.38 7.98
CA LEU A 205 0.64 16.35 6.83
C LEU A 205 1.17 17.74 6.48
N ASN A 206 0.30 18.76 6.49
CA ASN A 206 0.70 20.15 6.29
C ASN A 206 1.68 20.63 7.38
N ALA A 207 1.49 20.23 8.63
CA ALA A 207 2.44 20.55 9.70
C ALA A 207 3.82 19.94 9.43
N LEU A 208 3.88 18.71 8.90
CA LEU A 208 5.13 18.05 8.52
C LEU A 208 5.79 18.75 7.32
N TYR A 209 5.00 19.18 6.34
CA TYR A 209 5.47 19.95 5.19
C TYR A 209 6.05 21.31 5.60
N MET A 210 5.37 22.03 6.49
CA MET A 210 5.85 23.30 7.04
C MET A 210 7.15 23.11 7.84
N ALA A 211 7.26 22.03 8.61
CA ALA A 211 8.48 21.69 9.32
C ALA A 211 9.65 21.45 8.33
N LYS A 212 9.40 20.72 7.24
CA LYS A 212 10.39 20.46 6.17
C LYS A 212 10.90 21.75 5.51
N GLN A 213 10.01 22.68 5.17
CA GLN A 213 10.37 23.94 4.51
C GLN A 213 11.07 24.94 5.44
N SER A 214 10.87 24.80 6.74
CA SER A 214 11.42 25.71 7.73
C SER A 214 12.89 25.37 8.05
N HIS A 215 13.61 26.35 8.60
CA HIS A 215 14.97 26.15 9.12
C HIS A 215 14.97 25.48 10.51
N TRP A 216 14.11 24.48 10.71
CA TRP A 216 14.05 23.75 11.97
C TRP A 216 15.35 23.00 12.23
N ARG A 217 15.73 22.91 13.51
CA ARG A 217 16.86 22.07 13.94
C ARG A 217 16.50 20.61 13.71
N SER A 218 17.50 19.76 13.47
CA SER A 218 17.29 18.32 13.22
C SER A 218 16.47 17.64 14.33
N SER A 219 16.68 18.01 15.59
CA SER A 219 15.89 17.48 16.72
C SER A 219 14.39 17.82 16.64
N GLN A 220 14.05 19.02 16.13
CA GLN A 220 12.65 19.44 15.94
C GLN A 220 12.01 18.70 14.76
N LEU A 221 12.78 18.48 13.67
CA LEU A 221 12.31 17.69 12.53
C LEU A 221 12.05 16.23 12.93
N ILE A 222 12.99 15.60 13.66
CA ILE A 222 12.81 14.24 14.20
C ILE A 222 11.54 14.17 15.07
N HIS A 223 11.33 15.15 15.95
CA HIS A 223 10.13 15.20 16.78
C HIS A 223 8.84 15.29 15.95
N ALA A 224 8.82 16.13 14.90
CA ALA A 224 7.68 16.27 14.00
C ALA A 224 7.39 14.97 13.23
N VAL A 225 8.42 14.32 12.68
CA VAL A 225 8.32 13.03 12.00
C VAL A 225 7.75 11.97 12.93
N ASN A 226 8.32 11.81 14.13
CA ASN A 226 7.86 10.81 15.09
C ASN A 226 6.40 11.05 15.51
N LYS A 227 6.01 12.31 15.69
CA LYS A 227 4.61 12.67 16.01
C LYS A 227 3.66 12.33 14.86
N PHE A 228 4.04 12.63 13.62
CA PHE A 228 3.25 12.27 12.43
C PHE A 228 3.18 10.75 12.27
N HIS A 229 4.30 10.06 12.40
CA HIS A 229 4.40 8.61 12.33
C HIS A 229 3.45 7.95 13.34
N HIS A 230 3.52 8.34 14.62
CA HIS A 230 2.64 7.82 15.65
C HIS A 230 1.15 8.03 15.32
N PHE A 231 0.79 9.24 14.88
CA PHE A 231 -0.56 9.55 14.43
C PHE A 231 -1.01 8.67 13.26
N ASN A 232 -0.18 8.54 12.21
CA ASN A 232 -0.53 7.82 11.00
C ASN A 232 -0.61 6.31 11.24
N THR A 233 0.29 5.75 12.05
CA THR A 233 0.23 4.34 12.49
C THR A 233 -1.07 4.06 13.24
N ARG A 234 -1.47 4.94 14.16
CA ARG A 234 -2.74 4.82 14.87
C ARG A 234 -3.95 4.91 13.95
N ARG A 235 -3.91 5.82 12.97
CA ARG A 235 -4.96 5.96 11.96
C ARG A 235 -5.13 4.67 11.15
N LEU A 236 -4.03 4.11 10.65
CA LEU A 236 -4.02 2.88 9.86
C LEU A 236 -4.51 1.67 10.67
N ASP A 237 -4.12 1.56 11.94
CA ASP A 237 -4.62 0.53 12.86
C ASP A 237 -6.15 0.61 13.03
N LEU A 238 -6.68 1.83 13.21
CA LEU A 238 -8.14 2.04 13.30
C LEU A 238 -8.86 1.70 11.98
N GLU A 239 -8.27 2.03 10.83
CA GLU A 239 -8.83 1.66 9.52
C GLU A 239 -8.86 0.15 9.32
N LYS A 240 -7.81 -0.58 9.71
CA LYS A 240 -7.81 -2.05 9.73
C LYS A 240 -8.93 -2.62 10.62
N GLN A 241 -9.17 -2.00 11.79
CA GLN A 241 -10.27 -2.41 12.67
C GLN A 241 -11.65 -2.14 12.07
N ILE A 242 -11.80 -1.03 11.33
CA ILE A 242 -13.03 -0.71 10.59
C ILE A 242 -13.28 -1.79 9.52
N GLU A 243 -12.29 -2.08 8.67
CA GLU A 243 -12.38 -3.11 7.61
C GLU A 243 -12.71 -4.49 8.20
N SER A 244 -12.08 -4.85 9.32
CA SER A 244 -12.35 -6.11 10.02
C SER A 244 -13.80 -6.20 10.48
N ARG A 245 -14.34 -5.13 11.10
CA ARG A 245 -15.73 -5.12 11.56
C ARG A 245 -16.73 -5.12 10.41
N GLU A 246 -16.45 -4.43 9.31
CA GLU A 246 -17.31 -4.46 8.12
C GLU A 246 -17.45 -5.88 7.55
N ARG A 247 -16.34 -6.62 7.45
CA ARG A 247 -16.37 -8.03 7.05
C ARG A 247 -17.16 -8.92 8.00
N GLN A 248 -17.00 -8.70 9.30
CA GLN A 248 -17.78 -9.44 10.30
C GLN A 248 -19.29 -9.16 10.15
N ILE A 249 -19.66 -7.90 9.89
CA ILE A 249 -21.03 -7.49 9.61
C ILE A 249 -21.57 -8.20 8.36
N ASP A 250 -20.78 -8.27 7.29
CA ASP A 250 -21.20 -8.93 6.06
C ASP A 250 -21.51 -10.42 6.31
N PHE A 251 -20.64 -11.11 7.04
CA PHE A 251 -20.88 -12.49 7.46
C PHE A 251 -22.14 -12.63 8.35
N GLU A 252 -22.31 -11.75 9.34
CA GLU A 252 -23.50 -11.71 10.19
C GLU A 252 -24.77 -11.52 9.36
N MET A 253 -24.75 -10.65 8.35
CA MET A 253 -25.88 -10.39 7.46
C MET A 253 -26.21 -11.55 6.52
N GLU A 254 -25.20 -12.24 5.97
CA GLU A 254 -25.37 -13.41 5.11
C GLU A 254 -26.06 -14.56 5.84
N SER A 255 -25.76 -14.74 7.13
CA SER A 255 -26.35 -15.79 7.97
C SER A 255 -27.83 -15.56 8.32
N LEU A 256 -28.37 -14.35 8.09
CA LEU A 256 -29.72 -13.97 8.50
C LEU A 256 -30.75 -14.17 7.38
N PRO A 257 -31.96 -14.67 7.70
CA PRO A 257 -33.07 -14.74 6.75
C PRO A 257 -33.40 -13.38 6.12
N HIS A 258 -33.95 -13.44 4.91
CA HIS A 258 -34.42 -12.23 4.24
C HIS A 258 -35.53 -11.57 5.05
N GLY A 259 -35.47 -10.24 5.23
CA GLY A 259 -36.43 -9.50 6.06
C GLY A 259 -36.14 -9.45 7.57
N HIS A 260 -35.13 -10.17 8.07
CA HIS A 260 -34.79 -10.14 9.50
C HIS A 260 -34.38 -8.74 9.98
N SER A 261 -34.93 -8.28 11.11
CA SER A 261 -34.69 -6.93 11.66
C SER A 261 -33.20 -6.62 11.90
N CYS A 262 -32.38 -7.62 12.21
CA CYS A 262 -30.93 -7.43 12.37
C CYS A 262 -30.22 -7.04 11.07
N ARG A 263 -30.73 -7.38 9.89
CA ARG A 263 -30.11 -6.94 8.62
C ARG A 263 -30.09 -5.42 8.53
N LYS A 264 -31.18 -4.74 8.91
CA LYS A 264 -31.25 -3.27 8.95
C LYS A 264 -30.30 -2.67 9.99
N PHE A 265 -30.20 -3.29 11.16
CA PHE A 265 -29.29 -2.87 12.22
C PHE A 265 -27.82 -2.95 11.77
N TYR A 266 -27.41 -4.06 11.16
CA TYR A 266 -26.06 -4.24 10.67
C TYR A 266 -25.72 -3.36 9.46
N LEU A 267 -26.68 -3.15 8.55
CA LEU A 267 -26.51 -2.19 7.46
C LEU A 267 -26.25 -0.76 7.99
N HIS A 268 -26.93 -0.37 9.07
CA HIS A 268 -26.68 0.92 9.72
C HIS A 268 -25.27 1.01 10.35
N GLN A 269 -24.80 -0.07 10.99
CA GLN A 269 -23.43 -0.14 11.49
C GLN A 269 -22.41 -0.01 10.35
N LYS A 270 -22.64 -0.70 9.22
CA LYS A 270 -21.76 -0.65 8.05
C LYS A 270 -21.66 0.77 7.47
N MET A 271 -22.78 1.45 7.24
CA MET A 271 -22.77 2.85 6.81
C MET A 271 -22.06 3.80 7.81
N THR A 272 -22.12 3.47 9.11
CA THR A 272 -21.43 4.25 10.14
C THR A 272 -19.91 4.04 10.08
N LEU A 273 -19.47 2.81 9.80
CA LEU A 273 -18.07 2.44 9.61
C LEU A 273 -17.49 3.07 8.33
N GLU A 274 -18.22 3.03 7.23
CA GLU A 274 -17.83 3.66 5.96
C GLU A 274 -17.57 5.17 6.14
N ARG A 275 -18.42 5.86 6.90
CA ARG A 275 -18.23 7.29 7.22
C ARG A 275 -17.04 7.53 8.15
N ALA A 276 -16.64 6.55 8.95
CA ALA A 276 -15.56 6.72 9.93
C ALA A 276 -14.19 6.88 9.26
N TYR A 277 -13.98 6.36 8.05
CA TYR A 277 -12.70 6.46 7.32
C TYR A 277 -12.17 7.90 7.18
N VAL A 278 -13.07 8.87 6.97
CA VAL A 278 -12.70 10.28 6.81
C VAL A 278 -12.66 11.07 8.13
N MET A 279 -12.99 10.43 9.26
CA MET A 279 -13.00 11.08 10.58
C MET A 279 -11.62 11.08 11.25
N ASN A 280 -11.49 11.89 12.31
CA ASN A 280 -10.31 11.88 13.17
C ASN A 280 -10.17 10.56 13.96
N ASN A 281 -8.97 10.29 14.48
CA ASN A 281 -8.66 9.03 15.17
C ASN A 281 -9.52 8.78 16.43
N ILE A 282 -9.91 9.83 17.16
CA ILE A 282 -10.76 9.71 18.35
C ILE A 282 -12.17 9.24 17.93
N SER A 283 -12.74 9.87 16.92
CA SER A 283 -14.04 9.50 16.36
C SER A 283 -14.04 8.10 15.76
N LYS A 284 -12.98 7.72 15.02
CA LYS A 284 -12.78 6.35 14.51
C LYS A 284 -12.83 5.32 15.64
N GLN A 285 -12.03 5.52 16.69
CA GLN A 285 -11.99 4.63 17.85
C GLN A 285 -13.35 4.48 18.53
N ASN A 286 -14.08 5.59 18.69
CA ASN A 286 -15.41 5.59 19.29
C ASN A 286 -16.43 4.84 18.42
N ILE A 287 -16.38 5.01 17.10
CA ILE A 287 -17.26 4.30 16.16
C ILE A 287 -16.97 2.81 16.19
N VAL A 288 -15.70 2.40 16.07
CA VAL A 288 -15.29 0.99 16.16
C VAL A 288 -15.78 0.36 17.46
N GLY A 289 -15.68 1.08 18.59
CA GLY A 289 -16.21 0.59 19.87
C GLY A 289 -17.73 0.44 19.88
N LYS A 290 -18.47 1.41 19.31
CA LYS A 290 -19.94 1.39 19.28
C LYS A 290 -20.50 0.31 18.36
N THR A 291 -19.86 0.01 17.24
CA THR A 291 -20.33 -0.96 16.24
C THR A 291 -19.99 -2.41 16.59
N ARG A 292 -19.24 -2.67 17.67
CA ARG A 292 -19.03 -4.04 18.19
C ARG A 292 -20.26 -4.64 18.89
N LYS A 293 -21.36 -3.89 19.01
CA LYS A 293 -22.59 -4.38 19.64
C LYS A 293 -23.31 -5.37 18.72
N ASN A 294 -23.64 -6.54 19.25
CA ASN A 294 -24.51 -7.51 18.59
C ASN A 294 -25.91 -6.96 18.40
N CYS A 295 -26.61 -7.49 17.41
CA CYS A 295 -28.00 -7.14 17.19
C CYS A 295 -28.87 -7.45 18.42
N PRO A 296 -29.72 -6.52 18.89
CA PRO A 296 -30.56 -6.71 20.07
C PRO A 296 -31.82 -7.53 19.80
N PHE A 297 -32.19 -7.75 18.54
CA PHE A 297 -33.39 -8.50 18.19
C PHE A 297 -33.10 -10.00 18.33
N LYS A 298 -33.81 -10.65 19.26
CA LYS A 298 -33.80 -12.11 19.37
C LYS A 298 -34.63 -12.70 18.24
N TYR A 299 -34.15 -13.79 17.67
CA TYR A 299 -34.93 -14.60 16.75
C TYR A 299 -35.97 -15.35 17.58
N ASP A 300 -37.22 -14.88 17.60
CA ASP A 300 -38.32 -15.64 18.19
C ASP A 300 -38.69 -16.78 17.23
N SER A 301 -38.00 -17.90 17.39
CA SER A 301 -38.23 -19.14 16.64
C SER A 301 -39.66 -19.71 16.78
N ASN A 302 -40.48 -19.14 17.67
CA ASN A 302 -41.81 -19.64 18.00
C ASN A 302 -42.93 -19.03 17.14
N GLU A 303 -42.69 -17.96 16.38
CA GLU A 303 -43.72 -17.36 15.50
C GLU A 303 -43.92 -18.15 14.20
N HIS A 304 -43.00 -19.03 13.81
CA HIS A 304 -43.14 -19.78 12.55
C HIS A 304 -44.00 -21.05 12.62
N LEU A 305 -44.53 -21.41 13.79
CA LEU A 305 -45.44 -22.56 13.93
C LEU A 305 -46.90 -22.16 14.23
N SER A 306 -47.20 -20.86 14.36
CA SER A 306 -48.55 -20.39 14.74
C SER A 306 -49.09 -19.40 13.72
N GLY A 307 -49.78 -19.88 12.68
CA GLY A 307 -50.74 -19.02 11.99
C GLY A 307 -50.85 -19.15 10.47
N SER A 308 -51.28 -20.31 9.97
CA SER A 308 -52.32 -20.29 8.94
C SER A 308 -53.65 -20.02 9.65
N ASN A 309 -53.97 -18.75 9.91
CA ASN A 309 -55.35 -18.24 9.88
C ASN A 309 -55.34 -16.72 10.04
N GLY A 310 -55.98 -16.06 9.07
CA GLY A 310 -55.94 -14.62 8.85
C GLY A 310 -56.42 -13.79 10.05
N GLY A 311 -55.66 -12.74 10.32
CA GLY A 311 -56.07 -11.66 11.20
C GLY A 311 -55.20 -10.44 10.90
N ASN A 312 -55.84 -9.33 10.51
CA ASN A 312 -55.21 -8.03 10.26
C ASN A 312 -54.48 -7.55 11.53
N GLY A 313 -53.19 -7.85 11.63
CA GLY A 313 -52.30 -7.42 12.70
C GLY A 313 -51.70 -6.05 12.41
N GLN A 314 -52.20 -5.04 13.11
CA GLN A 314 -51.69 -3.68 13.12
C GLN A 314 -50.29 -3.66 13.76
N TRP A 315 -49.28 -3.20 13.03
CA TRP A 315 -47.88 -3.15 13.48
C TRP A 315 -47.71 -2.32 14.77
N PRO A 316 -46.88 -2.74 15.73
CA PRO A 316 -46.60 -1.95 16.92
C PRO A 316 -45.80 -0.69 16.55
N ARG A 317 -46.37 0.46 16.91
CA ARG A 317 -45.77 1.79 16.77
C ARG A 317 -44.72 1.95 17.86
N TRP A 318 -43.44 1.94 17.49
CA TRP A 318 -42.37 2.22 18.45
C TRP A 318 -42.33 3.71 18.78
N HIS A 319 -42.58 4.04 20.05
CA HIS A 319 -42.22 5.33 20.64
C HIS A 319 -40.70 5.38 20.79
N VAL A 320 -40.05 6.10 19.89
CA VAL A 320 -38.67 6.57 20.07
C VAL A 320 -38.69 7.53 21.26
N ARG A 321 -38.03 7.17 22.37
CA ARG A 321 -37.67 8.17 23.38
C ARG A 321 -36.65 9.11 22.73
N PRO A 322 -36.88 10.43 22.71
CA PRO A 322 -35.87 11.36 22.27
C PRO A 322 -34.79 11.41 23.36
N ASP A 323 -33.66 10.75 23.10
CA ASP A 323 -32.45 11.03 23.85
C ASP A 323 -32.05 12.48 23.57
N ARG A 324 -31.82 13.22 24.65
CA ARG A 324 -31.41 14.62 24.65
C ARG A 324 -30.14 14.77 23.82
N TYR A 325 -30.28 15.40 22.65
CA TYR A 325 -29.15 16.09 22.04
C TYR A 325 -28.79 17.27 22.95
N ASN A 326 -27.67 17.16 23.65
CA ASN A 326 -26.98 18.35 24.12
C ASN A 326 -26.49 19.10 22.88
N SER A 327 -27.08 20.26 22.64
CA SER A 327 -26.54 21.31 21.80
C SER A 327 -25.15 21.69 22.33
N PHE A 328 -24.12 21.48 21.51
CA PHE A 328 -22.88 22.24 21.62
C PHE A 328 -23.04 23.43 20.68
N GLU A 329 -23.17 24.62 21.28
CA GLU A 329 -22.72 25.89 20.68
C GLU A 329 -21.19 25.95 20.65
#